data_AF-Q207L3-F1
#
_entry.id   AF-Q207L3-F1
#
_cell.length_a   1.000
_cell.length_b   1.000
_cell.length_c   1.000
_cell.angle_alpha   90.00
_cell.angle_beta   90.00
_cell.angle_gamma   90.00
#
_symmetry.space_group_name_H-M   'P 1'
#
loop_
_entity.id
_entity.type
_entity.pdbx_description
1 polymer ?
#
loop_
_entity_poly.entity_id
_entity_poly.type
_entity_poly.pdbx_seq_one_letter_code
_entity_poly.pdbx_strand_id
1 'polypeptide(L)'
;GGDTRLKALLQLMAAAEAGRDVAYFTFGDLALMRDVHELHTFLTDKQVSVGKLYGLLKQYFNVVVRTSHSQRPDVILYGFIYEQISSDPPPEPMAASSPLPDGH
;
A
#
# COMPACT_ATOMS: atom_id res chain seq x y z
N GLY A 1 -11.30 2.20 21.12
CA GLY A 1 -11.50 2.43 19.67
C GLY A 1 -10.19 2.18 18.95
N GLY A 2 -10.19 1.81 17.68
CA GLY A 2 -8.94 1.66 16.92
C GLY A 2 -8.95 2.51 15.65
N ASP A 3 -7.78 2.73 15.07
CA ASP A 3 -7.58 3.53 13.86
C ASP A 3 -8.45 3.02 12.69
N THR A 4 -9.17 3.94 12.04
CA THR A 4 -10.12 3.62 10.95
C THR A 4 -9.39 3.38 9.63
N ARG A 5 -8.29 4.08 9.38
CA ARG A 5 -7.48 3.97 8.15
C ARG A 5 -6.75 2.64 8.07
N LEU A 6 -6.18 2.20 9.19
CA LEU A 6 -5.59 0.88 9.34
C LEU A 6 -6.64 -0.21 9.12
N LYS A 7 -7.83 -0.08 9.70
CA LYS A 7 -8.92 -1.06 9.48
C LYS A 7 -9.33 -1.13 8.02
N ALA A 8 -9.55 0.02 7.38
CA ALA A 8 -9.89 0.08 5.97
C ALA A 8 -8.84 -0.65 5.12
N LEU A 9 -7.56 -0.37 5.38
CA LEU A 9 -6.45 -1.01 4.67
C LEU A 9 -6.42 -2.53 4.88
N LEU A 10 -6.61 -3.00 6.12
CA LEU A 10 -6.68 -4.44 6.42
C LEU A 10 -7.86 -5.12 5.72
N GLN A 11 -9.02 -4.45 5.64
CA GLN A 11 -10.18 -4.99 4.94
C GLN A 11 -9.96 -5.06 3.43
N LEU A 12 -9.33 -4.04 2.83
CA LEU A 12 -8.93 -4.06 1.42
C LEU A 12 -7.94 -5.20 1.13
N MET A 13 -6.92 -5.36 1.98
CA MET A 13 -5.94 -6.45 1.85
C MET A 13 -6.60 -7.83 1.94
N ALA A 14 -7.49 -8.03 2.92
CA ALA A 14 -8.18 -9.30 3.11
C ALA A 14 -9.10 -9.64 1.93
N ALA A 15 -9.78 -8.64 1.37
CA ALA A 15 -10.64 -8.82 0.21
C ALA A 15 -9.83 -9.13 -1.05
N ALA A 16 -8.72 -8.40 -1.28
CA ALA A 16 -7.82 -8.67 -2.40
C ALA A 16 -7.24 -10.10 -2.34
N GLU A 17 -6.79 -10.54 -1.16
CA GLU A 17 -6.29 -11.92 -0.96
C GLU A 17 -7.40 -12.96 -1.17
N ALA A 18 -8.65 -12.64 -0.82
CA ALA A 18 -9.80 -13.50 -1.05
C ALA A 18 -10.35 -13.44 -2.49
N GLY A 19 -9.79 -12.61 -3.36
CA GLY A 19 -10.31 -12.39 -4.73
C GLY A 19 -11.72 -11.78 -4.74
N ARG A 20 -12.03 -10.90 -3.78
CA ARG A 20 -13.35 -10.28 -3.62
C ARG A 20 -13.27 -8.77 -3.75
N ASP A 21 -14.32 -8.20 -4.34
CA ASP A 21 -14.51 -6.75 -4.38
C ASP A 21 -14.93 -6.18 -3.01
N VAL A 22 -14.68 -4.89 -2.81
CA VAL A 22 -15.02 -4.17 -1.57
C VAL A 22 -15.95 -3.00 -1.85
N ALA A 23 -17.05 -2.94 -1.10
CA ALA A 23 -17.83 -1.71 -0.91
C ALA A 23 -17.58 -1.19 0.51
N TYR A 24 -16.90 -0.04 0.64
CA TYR A 24 -16.51 0.53 1.93
C TYR A 24 -17.38 1.76 2.27
N PHE A 25 -18.21 1.64 3.31
CA PHE A 25 -19.06 2.73 3.76
C PHE A 25 -18.38 3.49 4.91
N THR A 26 -18.10 4.78 4.70
CA THR A 26 -17.48 5.65 5.72
C THR A 26 -18.50 6.39 6.59
N PHE A 27 -19.80 6.12 6.39
CA PHE A 27 -20.90 6.67 7.19
C PHE A 27 -20.86 8.20 7.33
N GLY A 28 -20.64 8.90 6.21
CA GLY A 28 -20.62 10.37 6.15
C GLY A 28 -19.25 11.00 6.38
N ASP A 29 -18.22 10.21 6.71
CA ASP A 29 -16.84 10.71 6.75
C ASP A 29 -16.25 10.80 5.34
N LEU A 30 -16.36 11.99 4.74
CA LEU A 30 -15.87 12.29 3.40
C LEU A 30 -14.33 12.30 3.34
N ALA A 31 -13.66 12.68 4.42
CA ALA A 31 -12.19 12.71 4.46
C ALA A 31 -11.65 11.28 4.46
N LEU A 32 -12.21 10.40 5.30
CA LEU A 32 -11.86 8.99 5.30
C LEU A 32 -12.15 8.34 3.94
N MET A 33 -13.29 8.65 3.32
CA MET A 33 -13.66 8.11 2.00
C MET A 33 -12.61 8.48 0.95
N ARG A 34 -12.29 9.77 0.85
CA ARG A 34 -11.30 10.27 -0.12
C ARG A 34 -9.95 9.61 0.10
N ASP A 35 -9.46 9.60 1.32
CA ASP A 35 -8.12 9.11 1.60
C ASP A 35 -8.00 7.58 1.41
N VAL A 36 -9.04 6.80 1.73
CA VAL A 36 -9.09 5.35 1.44
C VAL A 36 -9.11 5.12 -0.07
N HIS A 37 -9.91 5.89 -0.79
CA HIS A 37 -10.01 5.80 -2.26
C HIS A 37 -8.68 6.16 -2.94
N GLU A 38 -8.05 7.26 -2.54
CA GLU A 38 -6.75 7.70 -3.07
C GLU A 38 -5.66 6.66 -2.81
N LEU A 39 -5.57 6.14 -1.58
CA LEU A 39 -4.57 5.12 -1.26
C LEU A 39 -4.81 3.84 -2.07
N HIS A 40 -6.05 3.36 -2.15
CA HIS A 40 -6.36 2.17 -2.93
C HIS A 40 -5.99 2.35 -4.40
N THR A 41 -6.40 3.47 -5.00
CA THR A 41 -6.06 3.81 -6.40
C THR A 41 -4.55 3.81 -6.63
N PHE A 42 -3.79 4.49 -5.76
CA PHE A 42 -2.34 4.52 -5.86
C PHE A 42 -1.69 3.12 -5.76
N LEU A 43 -2.16 2.29 -4.82
CA LEU A 43 -1.66 0.92 -4.66
C LEU A 43 -1.96 0.06 -5.89
N THR A 44 -3.16 0.20 -6.46
CA THR A 44 -3.56 -0.50 -7.69
C THR A 44 -2.74 -0.04 -8.89
N ASP A 45 -2.57 1.27 -9.08
CA ASP A 45 -1.80 1.85 -10.19
C ASP A 45 -0.32 1.42 -10.15
N LYS A 46 0.24 1.30 -8.95
CA LYS A 46 1.61 0.82 -8.72
C LYS A 46 1.73 -0.71 -8.66
N GLN A 47 0.64 -1.45 -8.88
CA GLN A 47 0.58 -2.91 -8.83
C GLN A 47 1.15 -3.49 -7.53
N VAL A 48 0.88 -2.84 -6.40
CA VAL A 48 1.40 -3.29 -5.10
C VAL A 48 0.65 -4.55 -4.65
N SER A 49 1.41 -5.62 -4.42
CA SER A 49 0.84 -6.86 -3.90
C SER A 49 0.47 -6.75 -2.41
N VAL A 50 -0.48 -7.58 -1.96
CA VAL A 50 -0.85 -7.72 -0.54
C VAL A 50 0.38 -8.03 0.32
N GLY A 51 1.28 -8.89 -0.17
CA GLY A 51 2.52 -9.24 0.53
C GLY A 51 3.47 -8.06 0.73
N LYS A 52 3.69 -7.23 -0.30
CA LYS A 52 4.52 -6.01 -0.19
C LYS A 52 3.90 -5.03 0.79
N LEU A 53 2.58 -4.80 0.70
CA LEU A 53 1.85 -3.91 1.59
C LEU A 53 1.89 -4.39 3.05
N TYR A 54 1.74 -5.69 3.29
CA TYR A 54 1.91 -6.28 4.62
C TYR A 54 3.34 -6.08 5.17
N GLY A 55 4.35 -6.18 4.30
CA GLY A 55 5.73 -5.82 4.62
C GLY A 55 5.85 -4.38 5.12
N LEU A 56 5.23 -3.43 4.42
CA LEU A 56 5.22 -2.01 4.82
C LEU A 56 4.52 -1.79 6.17
N LEU A 57 3.43 -2.51 6.47
CA LEU A 57 2.78 -2.44 7.79
C LEU A 57 3.73 -2.84 8.91
N LYS A 58 4.49 -3.92 8.72
CA LYS A 58 5.49 -4.36 9.71
C LYS A 58 6.62 -3.34 9.86
N GLN A 59 7.06 -2.75 8.75
CA GLN A 59 8.10 -1.71 8.78
C GLN A 59 7.61 -0.46 9.52
N TYR A 60 6.40 0.03 9.24
CA TYR A 60 5.79 1.15 9.94
C TYR A 60 5.73 0.91 11.45
N PHE A 61 5.29 -0.28 11.87
CA PHE A 61 5.28 -0.64 13.29
C PHE A 61 6.69 -0.57 13.91
N ASN A 62 7.69 -1.17 13.26
CA ASN A 62 9.05 -1.23 13.81
C ASN A 62 9.78 0.12 13.83
N VAL A 63 9.60 0.94 12.78
CA VAL A 63 10.34 2.19 12.58
C VAL A 63 9.65 3.37 13.24
N VAL A 64 8.32 3.41 13.22
CA VAL A 64 7.54 4.55 13.68
C VAL A 64 6.88 4.26 15.03
N VAL A 65 6.12 3.17 15.15
CA VAL A 65 5.32 2.92 16.37
C VAL A 65 6.21 2.50 17.54
N ARG A 66 7.17 1.58 17.33
CA ARG A 66 8.01 1.02 18.40
C ARG A 66 9.00 2.03 18.98
N THR A 67 9.40 3.02 18.20
CA THR A 67 10.36 4.08 18.56
C THR A 67 9.67 5.34 19.08
N SER A 68 8.34 5.45 18.92
CA SER A 68 7.57 6.58 19.41
C SER A 68 7.48 6.59 20.93
N HIS A 69 7.86 7.71 21.55
CA HIS A 69 7.65 7.96 22.97
C HIS A 69 6.26 8.56 23.28
N SER A 70 5.49 8.89 22.25
CA SER A 70 4.13 9.44 22.31
C SER A 70 3.07 8.40 21.90
N GLN A 71 1.85 8.55 22.40
CA GLN A 71 0.71 7.70 21.98
C GLN A 71 0.31 7.91 20.51
N ARG A 72 0.75 9.00 19.88
CA ARG A 72 0.49 9.31 18.47
C ARG A 72 1.82 9.56 17.76
N PRO A 73 2.18 8.73 16.78
CA PRO A 73 3.37 8.96 15.97
C PRO A 73 3.21 10.19 15.09
N ASP A 74 4.32 10.88 14.83
CA ASP A 74 4.35 12.07 13.96
C ASP A 74 4.10 11.72 12.49
N VAL A 75 4.47 10.50 12.09
CA VAL A 75 4.24 9.98 10.74
C VAL A 75 2.98 9.12 10.73
N ILE A 76 1.98 9.53 9.95
CA ILE A 76 0.74 8.77 9.74
C ILE A 76 0.95 7.62 8.76
N LEU A 77 0.23 6.51 8.96
CA LEU A 77 0.39 5.27 8.19
C LEU A 77 0.32 5.48 6.67
N TYR A 78 -0.68 6.21 6.17
CA TYR A 78 -0.84 6.39 4.72
C TYR A 78 0.31 7.20 4.13
N GLY A 79 0.78 8.24 4.84
CA GLY A 79 1.94 9.04 4.43
C GLY A 79 3.20 8.19 4.33
N PHE A 80 3.46 7.33 5.33
CA PHE A 80 4.56 6.38 5.29
C PHE A 80 4.48 5.45 4.07
N ILE A 81 3.30 4.90 3.79
CA ILE A 81 3.10 4.00 2.64
C ILE A 81 3.39 4.72 1.31
N TYR A 82 2.86 5.93 1.13
CA TYR A 82 3.12 6.74 -0.07
C TYR A 82 4.61 7.00 -0.28
N GLU A 83 5.32 7.39 0.78
CA GLU A 83 6.75 7.70 0.72
C GLU A 83 7.58 6.46 0.35
N GLN A 84 7.32 5.31 0.99
CA GLN A 84 8.06 4.08 0.75
C GLN A 84 7.86 3.54 -0.67
N ILE A 85 6.63 3.61 -1.20
CA ILE A 85 6.34 3.12 -2.56
C ILE A 85 6.84 4.10 -3.62
N SER A 86 6.79 5.40 -3.36
CA SER A 86 7.27 6.42 -4.31
C SER A 86 8.79 6.44 -4.42
N SER A 87 9.50 6.02 -3.37
CA SER A 87 10.95 5.92 -3.36
C SER A 87 11.50 4.62 -3.99
N ASP A 88 10.63 3.63 -4.23
CA ASP A 88 11.00 2.37 -4.90
C ASP A 88 11.05 2.63 -6.43
N PRO A 89 12.19 2.39 -7.11
CA PRO A 89 12.27 2.59 -8.55
C PRO A 89 11.28 1.65 -9.27
N PRO A 90 10.67 2.08 -10.39
CA PRO A 90 9.83 1.19 -11.19
C PRO A 90 10.64 -0.06 -11.58
N PRO A 91 10.02 -1.25 -11.64
CA PRO A 91 10.70 -2.41 -12.17
C PRO A 91 11.19 -2.08 -13.58
N GLU A 92 12.50 -2.18 -13.82
CA GLU A 92 13.06 -1.96 -15.15
C GLU A 92 12.31 -2.86 -16.15
N PRO A 93 11.91 -2.34 -17.32
CA PRO A 93 11.30 -3.16 -18.34
C PRO A 93 12.28 -4.27 -18.69
N MET A 94 11.93 -5.52 -18.37
CA MET A 94 12.67 -6.72 -18.74
C MET A 94 13.03 -6.60 -20.21
N ALA A 95 14.30 -6.29 -20.49
CA ALA A 95 14.81 -6.17 -21.84
C ALA A 95 14.47 -7.47 -22.55
N ALA A 96 13.62 -7.37 -23.56
CA ALA A 96 13.34 -8.46 -24.48
C ALA A 96 14.69 -8.98 -24.95
N SER A 97 15.01 -10.22 -24.57
CA SER A 97 16.17 -10.94 -25.07
C SER A 97 16.12 -10.88 -26.60
N SER A 98 17.05 -10.13 -27.19
CA SER A 98 17.21 -10.04 -28.64
C SER A 98 17.32 -11.45 -29.22
N PRO A 99 16.56 -11.80 -30.28
CA PRO A 99 16.73 -13.09 -30.93
C PRO A 99 18.15 -13.21 -31.52
N LEU A 100 18.75 -14.38 -31.32
CA LEU A 100 20.05 -14.77 -31.89
C LEU A 100 20.03 -14.54 -33.42
N PRO A 101 21.10 -14.01 -34.03
CA PRO A 101 21.20 -13.99 -35.48
C PRO A 101 21.36 -15.41 -36.01
N ASP A 102 20.46 -15.79 -36.92
CA ASP A 102 20.54 -17.03 -37.70
C ASP A 102 21.85 -17.09 -38.48
N GLY A 103 22.44 -18.29 -38.51
CA GLY A 103 23.76 -18.54 -39.05
C GLY A 103 23.88 -18.40 -40.56
N HIS A 104 25.14 -18.20 -40.98
CA HIS A 104 25.67 -18.53 -42.29
C HIS A 104 26.96 -19.32 -42.12
#